data_AF-A0A8S8YXP8-F1
#
_entry.id   AF-A0A8S8YXP8-F1
#
_cell.length_a   1.000
_cell.length_b   1.000
_cell.length_c   1.000
_cell.angle_alpha   90.00
_cell.angle_beta   90.00
_cell.angle_gamma   90.00
#
_symmetry.space_group_name_H-M   'P 1'
#
loop_
_entity.id
_entity.type
_entity.pdbx_description
1 polymer ?
#
loop_
_entity_poly.entity_id
_entity_poly.type
_entity_poly.pdbx_seq_one_letter_code
_entity_poly.pdbx_strand_id
1 'polypeptide(L)'
;MHGECYRKGNGQPYTRKKYIKGKPQIKIAKFEGGQKGDYDFSVQLLINEKMQLTHMAIESTRLTANKTLEKATGESGYFSKLRIYPHVLLRENKMIAAAGADRLQEGMRRAFGKAVSLAARVKRGQ
;
A
#
# COMPACT_ATOMS: atom_id res chain seq x y z
N MET A 1 -3.76 2.61 12.55
CA MET A 1 -2.66 1.71 12.96
C MET A 1 -1.40 2.13 12.22
N HIS A 2 -0.23 2.06 12.87
CA HIS A 2 1.05 2.44 12.26
C HIS A 2 1.44 1.48 11.14
N GLY A 3 2.20 1.98 10.15
CA GLY A 3 2.66 1.19 9.01
C GLY A 3 3.55 0.00 9.42
N GLU A 4 4.23 0.11 10.55
CA GLU A 4 5.07 -0.94 11.12
C GLU A 4 4.30 -2.25 11.37
N CYS A 5 3.06 -2.16 11.87
CA CYS A 5 2.21 -3.33 12.14
C CYS A 5 1.90 -4.14 10.87
N TYR A 6 2.08 -3.55 9.69
CA TYR A 6 1.79 -4.16 8.39
C TYR A 6 3.02 -4.59 7.60
N ARG A 7 4.23 -4.31 8.10
CA ARG A 7 5.50 -4.54 7.39
C ARG A 7 5.70 -6.02 7.06
N LYS A 8 5.34 -6.91 7.98
CA LYS A 8 5.47 -8.37 7.80
C LYS A 8 4.17 -8.94 7.23
N GLY A 9 4.27 -9.57 6.06
CA GLY A 9 3.14 -10.26 5.43
C GLY A 9 2.94 -11.64 6.04
N ASN A 10 2.05 -11.76 7.03
CA ASN A 10 1.73 -13.04 7.68
C ASN A 10 0.72 -13.87 6.89
N GLY A 11 0.89 -15.20 6.91
CA GLY A 11 -0.05 -16.15 6.30
C GLY A 11 -0.26 -16.00 4.79
N GLN A 12 -1.34 -16.60 4.29
CA GLN A 12 -1.69 -16.54 2.86
C GLN A 12 -2.19 -15.14 2.45
N PRO A 13 -1.92 -14.67 1.21
CA PRO A 13 -2.45 -13.41 0.70
C PRO A 13 -3.97 -13.41 0.63
N TYR A 14 -4.61 -12.39 1.20
CA TYR A 14 -6.07 -12.24 1.18
C TYR A 14 -6.50 -11.28 0.06
N THR A 15 -6.77 -11.83 -1.13
CA THR A 15 -6.92 -11.02 -2.37
C THR A 15 -8.25 -11.22 -3.10
N ARG A 16 -8.93 -12.37 -2.90
CA ARG A 16 -10.08 -12.78 -3.72
C ARG A 16 -11.35 -12.03 -3.33
N LYS A 17 -11.57 -10.85 -3.95
CA LYS A 17 -12.69 -9.93 -3.69
C LYS A 17 -14.09 -10.59 -3.68
N LYS A 18 -14.32 -11.69 -4.41
CA LYS A 18 -15.59 -12.42 -4.40
C LYS A 18 -15.97 -13.03 -3.03
N TYR A 19 -14.99 -13.29 -2.17
CA TYR A 19 -15.21 -13.83 -0.83
C TYR A 19 -15.09 -12.77 0.28
N ILE A 20 -14.65 -11.55 -0.06
CA ILE A 20 -14.30 -10.52 0.92
C ILE A 20 -15.35 -9.43 0.90
N LYS A 21 -16.06 -9.28 2.03
CA LYS A 21 -16.94 -8.14 2.26
C LYS A 21 -16.12 -6.92 2.67
N GLY A 22 -16.36 -5.79 2.00
CA GLY A 22 -15.59 -4.55 2.17
C GLY A 22 -14.56 -4.36 1.05
N LYS A 23 -14.68 -3.24 0.33
CA LYS A 23 -13.80 -2.87 -0.77
C LYS A 23 -13.12 -1.53 -0.42
N PRO A 24 -12.03 -1.55 0.37
CA PRO A 24 -11.29 -0.32 0.63
C PRO A 24 -10.81 0.29 -0.70
N GLN A 25 -10.97 1.60 -0.84
CA GLN A 25 -10.56 2.32 -2.04
C GLN A 25 -9.03 2.42 -2.06
N ILE A 26 -8.45 2.23 -3.25
CA ILE A 26 -7.02 2.44 -3.48
C ILE A 26 -6.73 3.95 -3.47
N LYS A 27 -5.82 4.40 -2.61
CA LYS A 27 -5.35 5.80 -2.59
C LYS A 27 -4.35 6.15 -3.70
N ILE A 28 -3.73 5.15 -4.32
CA ILE A 28 -2.78 5.39 -5.42
C ILE A 28 -3.55 6.02 -6.58
N ALA A 29 -3.21 7.25 -6.93
CA ALA A 29 -3.96 8.02 -7.92
C ALA A 29 -3.54 7.71 -9.36
N LYS A 30 -2.23 7.57 -9.59
CA LYS A 30 -1.63 7.33 -10.90
C LYS A 30 -0.48 6.34 -10.77
N PHE A 31 -0.32 5.48 -11.78
CA PHE A 31 0.81 4.54 -11.87
C PHE A 31 1.94 5.03 -12.77
N GLU A 32 1.68 6.05 -13.57
CA GLU A 32 2.64 6.65 -14.50
C GLU A 32 2.59 8.18 -14.30
N GLY A 33 3.73 8.84 -14.47
CA GLY A 33 3.86 10.30 -14.40
C GLY A 33 5.04 10.80 -15.22
N GLY A 34 5.02 12.10 -15.55
CA GLY A 34 5.93 12.69 -16.52
C GLY A 34 5.59 12.31 -17.96
N GLN A 35 6.51 12.55 -18.88
CA GLN A 35 6.34 12.31 -20.31
C GLN A 35 6.90 10.93 -20.69
N LYS A 36 6.20 10.16 -21.53
CA LYS A 36 6.76 8.93 -22.11
C LYS A 36 7.73 9.29 -23.22
N GLY A 37 8.90 8.67 -23.23
CA GLY A 37 9.93 8.87 -24.24
C GLY A 37 11.12 7.94 -24.02
N ASP A 38 12.12 8.09 -24.88
CA ASP A 38 13.39 7.39 -24.78
C ASP A 38 14.36 8.24 -23.94
N TYR A 39 14.92 7.64 -22.90
CA TYR A 39 15.84 8.28 -21.97
C TYR A 39 17.15 7.49 -21.94
N ASP A 40 18.28 8.20 -21.84
CA ASP A 40 19.62 7.58 -21.81
C ASP A 40 19.85 6.73 -20.55
N PHE A 41 19.15 7.06 -19.45
CA PHE A 41 19.35 6.43 -18.15
C PHE A 41 18.04 5.90 -17.55
N SER A 42 18.14 4.76 -16.87
CA SER A 42 17.05 4.16 -16.10
C SER A 42 17.50 3.94 -14.66
N VAL A 43 16.75 4.52 -13.71
CA VAL A 43 16.97 4.34 -12.28
C VAL A 43 15.83 3.49 -11.70
N GLN A 44 16.18 2.44 -10.95
CA GLN A 44 15.22 1.55 -10.32
C GLN A 44 15.41 1.54 -8.81
N LEU A 45 14.33 1.77 -8.06
CA LEU A 45 14.30 1.56 -6.62
C LEU A 45 13.98 0.10 -6.33
N LEU A 46 15.00 -0.67 -5.96
CA LEU A 46 14.87 -2.09 -5.66
C LEU A 46 14.64 -2.33 -4.16
N ILE A 47 13.84 -3.34 -3.86
CA ILE A 47 13.54 -3.75 -2.50
C ILE A 47 14.62 -4.69 -1.95
N ASN A 48 15.16 -4.39 -0.78
CA ASN A 48 16.21 -5.19 -0.15
C ASN A 48 15.71 -6.43 0.61
N GLU A 49 14.48 -6.40 1.12
CA GLU A 49 13.90 -7.47 1.93
C GLU A 49 12.45 -7.79 1.53
N LYS A 50 12.02 -9.02 1.77
CA LYS A 50 10.61 -9.38 1.57
C LYS A 50 9.75 -8.66 2.59
N MET A 51 8.90 -7.75 2.12
CA MET A 51 8.03 -6.97 2.99
C MET A 51 6.65 -6.75 2.38
N GLN A 52 5.78 -6.12 3.15
CA GLN A 52 4.45 -5.73 2.72
C GLN A 52 4.31 -4.22 2.86
N LEU A 53 4.06 -3.56 1.73
CA LEU A 53 3.95 -2.11 1.61
C LEU A 53 2.48 -1.70 1.55
N THR A 54 2.06 -0.78 2.41
CA THR A 54 0.69 -0.26 2.37
C THR A 54 0.51 0.67 1.17
N HIS A 55 -0.69 0.68 0.59
CA HIS A 55 -1.01 1.56 -0.53
C HIS A 55 -0.82 3.06 -0.20
N MET A 56 -0.95 3.42 1.09
CA MET A 56 -0.65 4.77 1.58
C MET A 56 0.84 5.10 1.46
N ALA A 57 1.72 4.21 1.94
CA ALA A 57 3.17 4.40 1.83
C ALA A 57 3.61 4.48 0.37
N ILE A 58 3.02 3.63 -0.49
CA ILE A 58 3.31 3.63 -1.93
C ILE A 58 2.96 4.97 -2.57
N GLU A 59 1.78 5.53 -2.29
CA GLU A 59 1.37 6.83 -2.83
C GLU A 59 2.22 7.99 -2.28
N SER A 60 2.55 7.95 -0.98
CA SER A 60 3.45 8.94 -0.37
C SER A 60 4.83 8.94 -1.02
N THR A 61 5.44 7.76 -1.23
CA THR A 61 6.73 7.63 -1.91
C THR A 61 6.64 8.15 -3.34
N ARG A 62 5.58 7.81 -4.08
CA ARG A 62 5.37 8.29 -5.46
C ARG A 62 5.25 9.81 -5.54
N LEU A 63 4.46 10.41 -4.66
CA LEU A 63 4.26 11.87 -4.61
C LEU A 63 5.58 12.59 -4.33
N THR A 64 6.33 12.14 -3.32
CA THR A 64 7.62 12.74 -2.96
C THR A 64 8.63 12.58 -4.08
N ALA A 65 8.74 11.40 -4.68
CA ALA A 65 9.67 11.15 -5.78
C ALA A 65 9.34 12.04 -6.99
N ASN A 66 8.08 12.08 -7.43
CA ASN A 66 7.67 12.89 -8.57
C ASN A 66 7.87 14.39 -8.30
N LYS A 67 7.54 14.91 -7.10
CA LYS A 67 7.76 16.32 -6.76
C LYS A 67 9.23 16.71 -6.82
N THR A 68 10.12 15.83 -6.36
CA THR A 68 11.57 16.07 -6.43
C THR A 68 12.08 16.03 -7.87
N LEU A 69 11.63 15.07 -8.67
CA LEU A 69 12.02 14.96 -10.09
C LEU A 69 11.52 16.16 -10.89
N GLU A 70 10.25 16.52 -10.76
CA GLU A 70 9.64 17.66 -11.46
C GLU A 70 10.34 18.98 -11.14
N LYS A 71 10.77 19.18 -9.88
CA LYS A 71 11.56 20.34 -9.49
C LYS A 71 12.94 20.38 -10.16
N ALA A 72 13.55 19.21 -10.42
CA ALA A 72 14.90 19.12 -10.96
C ALA A 72 14.94 19.15 -12.49
N THR A 73 14.00 18.49 -13.16
CA THR A 73 14.02 18.26 -14.62
C THR A 73 12.86 18.91 -15.37
N GLY A 74 11.89 19.50 -14.67
CA GLY A 74 10.61 19.91 -15.27
C GLY A 74 9.71 18.71 -15.58
N GLU A 75 8.51 18.99 -16.11
CA GLU A 75 7.47 17.97 -16.36
C GLU A 75 7.80 17.01 -17.52
N SER A 76 8.53 17.49 -18.54
CA SER A 76 8.95 16.71 -19.72
C SER A 76 10.27 15.97 -19.53
N GLY A 77 11.08 16.35 -18.54
CA GLY A 77 12.44 15.83 -18.37
C GLY A 77 12.55 14.46 -17.71
N TYR A 78 11.43 13.82 -17.33
CA TYR A 78 11.44 12.50 -16.71
C TYR A 78 10.21 11.65 -17.06
N PHE A 79 10.38 10.33 -16.95
CA PHE A 79 9.30 9.36 -16.89
C PHE A 79 9.40 8.54 -15.61
N SER A 80 8.30 8.46 -14.85
CA SER A 80 8.22 7.69 -13.62
C SER A 80 7.10 6.66 -13.70
N LYS A 81 7.40 5.41 -13.31
CA LYS A 81 6.45 4.30 -13.33
C LYS A 81 6.44 3.52 -12.03
N LEU A 82 5.28 3.48 -11.39
CA LEU A 82 5.01 2.61 -10.26
C LEU A 82 4.65 1.20 -10.76
N ARG A 83 5.50 0.22 -10.46
CA ARG A 83 5.35 -1.16 -10.96
C ARG A 83 4.52 -2.09 -10.05
N ILE A 84 4.29 -1.68 -8.80
CA ILE A 84 3.62 -2.51 -7.79
C ILE A 84 2.15 -2.12 -7.63
N TYR A 85 1.25 -3.11 -7.59
CA TYR A 85 -0.17 -2.91 -7.35
C TYR A 85 -0.62 -3.54 -6.02
N PRO A 86 -1.40 -2.84 -5.17
CA PRO A 86 -1.77 -3.33 -3.85
C PRO A 86 -2.97 -4.28 -3.91
N HIS A 87 -2.71 -5.56 -4.19
CA HIS A 87 -3.74 -6.59 -4.29
C HIS A 87 -4.22 -7.16 -2.94
N VAL A 88 -3.42 -7.04 -1.88
CA VAL A 88 -3.67 -7.70 -0.60
C VAL A 88 -4.55 -6.83 0.28
N LEU A 89 -5.69 -7.38 0.73
CA LEU A 89 -6.58 -6.72 1.67
C LEU A 89 -6.07 -6.93 3.09
N LEU A 90 -5.76 -5.81 3.75
CA LEU A 90 -5.41 -5.76 5.17
C LEU A 90 -6.65 -5.76 6.03
N ARG A 91 -6.60 -6.52 7.13
CA ARG A 91 -7.70 -6.69 8.06
C ARG A 91 -7.29 -6.24 9.45
N GLU A 92 -8.23 -5.61 10.14
CA GLU A 92 -8.06 -5.23 11.55
C GLU A 92 -9.26 -5.73 12.36
N ASN A 93 -8.99 -6.30 13.53
CA ASN A 93 -9.97 -6.39 14.60
C ASN A 93 -9.86 -5.10 15.42
N LYS A 94 -10.83 -4.20 15.25
CA LYS A 94 -10.79 -2.90 15.94
C LYS A 94 -11.24 -3.08 17.38
N MET A 95 -10.31 -2.88 18.31
CA MET A 95 -10.61 -2.79 19.73
C MET A 95 -11.17 -1.40 20.05
N ILE A 96 -12.30 -1.36 20.72
CA ILE A 96 -12.96 -0.17 21.25
C ILE A 96 -12.70 -0.18 22.75
N ALA A 97 -11.92 0.78 23.23
CA ALA A 97 -11.66 0.98 24.64
C ALA A 97 -12.43 2.23 25.09
N ALA A 98 -13.72 2.06 25.36
CA ALA A 98 -14.59 3.10 25.91
C ALA A 98 -15.53 2.48 26.95
N ALA A 99 -16.07 3.27 27.87
CA ALA A 99 -17.06 2.77 28.82
C ALA A 99 -18.28 2.19 28.07
N GLY A 100 -18.69 0.97 28.42
CA GLY A 100 -19.77 0.25 27.73
C GLY A 100 -19.37 -0.42 26.41
N ALA A 101 -18.09 -0.46 26.05
CA ALA A 101 -17.60 -1.10 24.83
C ALA A 101 -17.82 -2.62 24.82
N ASP A 102 -17.92 -3.26 25.99
CA ASP A 102 -18.26 -4.67 26.18
C ASP A 102 -19.61 -5.05 25.53
N ARG A 103 -20.53 -4.09 25.40
CA ARG A 103 -21.83 -4.27 24.73
C ARG A 103 -21.74 -4.19 23.21
N LEU A 104 -20.71 -3.52 22.69
CA LEU A 104 -20.53 -3.24 21.26
C LEU A 104 -19.42 -4.06 20.63
N GLN A 105 -18.56 -4.66 21.45
CA GLN A 105 -17.37 -5.35 21.00
C GLN A 105 -17.21 -6.70 21.73
N GLU A 106 -17.06 -7.77 20.94
CA GLU A 106 -16.92 -9.15 21.45
C GLU A 106 -15.47 -9.51 21.87
N GLY A 107 -14.58 -8.52 22.01
CA GLY A 107 -13.16 -8.73 22.31
C GLY A 107 -12.46 -9.61 21.27
N MET A 108 -12.00 -10.79 21.69
CA MET A 108 -11.32 -11.77 20.83
C MET A 108 -12.27 -12.78 20.18
N ARG A 109 -13.54 -12.84 20.62
CA ARG A 109 -14.57 -13.62 19.91
C ARG A 109 -14.80 -12.93 18.56
N ARG A 110 -14.72 -13.70 17.46
CA ARG A 110 -14.75 -13.21 16.07
C ARG A 110 -13.58 -12.28 15.66
N ALA A 111 -12.36 -12.55 16.15
CA ALA A 111 -11.15 -11.76 15.87
C ALA A 111 -10.61 -11.76 14.41
N PHE A 112 -11.35 -12.28 13.42
CA PHE A 112 -10.92 -12.31 12.01
C PHE A 112 -10.72 -10.91 11.41
N GLY A 113 -11.42 -9.91 11.94
CA GLY A 113 -11.31 -8.52 11.53
C GLY A 113 -12.04 -8.18 10.23
N LYS A 114 -12.16 -6.89 9.95
CA LYS A 114 -12.77 -6.33 8.74
C LYS A 114 -11.69 -5.82 7.80
N ALA A 115 -11.94 -5.85 6.49
CA ALA A 115 -11.02 -5.29 5.51
C ALA A 115 -11.00 -3.75 5.64
N VAL A 116 -9.83 -3.17 5.90
CA VAL A 116 -9.66 -1.73 6.15
C VAL A 116 -8.77 -1.03 5.14
N SER A 117 -7.82 -1.74 4.54
CA SER A 117 -6.76 -1.14 3.74
C SER A 117 -6.23 -2.13 2.70
N LEU A 118 -5.42 -1.64 1.78
CA LEU A 118 -4.74 -2.42 0.75
C LEU A 118 -3.21 -2.37 0.94
N ALA A 119 -2.54 -3.44 0.52
CA ALA A 119 -1.10 -3.55 0.51
C ALA A 119 -0.59 -4.37 -0.69
N ALA A 120 0.68 -4.16 -1.03
CA ALA A 120 1.45 -4.97 -1.95
C ALA A 120 2.46 -5.81 -1.16
N ARG A 121 2.52 -7.11 -1.43
CA ARG A 121 3.61 -7.97 -0.93
C ARG A 121 4.71 -7.95 -1.97
N VAL A 122 5.90 -7.47 -1.58
CA VAL A 122 7.06 -7.31 -2.45
C VAL A 122 8.16 -8.30 -2.07
N LYS A 123 8.96 -8.69 -3.04
CA LYS A 123 10.11 -9.59 -2.86
C LYS A 123 11.41 -8.80 -2.93
N ARG A 124 12.50 -9.42 -2.46
CA ARG A 124 13.84 -8.86 -2.65
C ARG A 124 14.16 -8.77 -4.15
N GLY A 125 14.76 -7.65 -4.57
CA GLY A 125 15.10 -7.34 -5.96
C GLY A 125 13.92 -6.95 -6.84
N GLN A 126 12.71 -6.83 -6.26
CA GLN A 126 11.54 -6.29 -6.94
C GLN A 126 11.54 -4.76 -6.89
#